data_AF-A0A0R3MN28-F1
#
_entry.id   AF-A0A0R3MN28-F1
#
_cell.length_a   1.000
_cell.length_b   1.000
_cell.length_c   1.000
_cell.angle_alpha   90.00
_cell.angle_beta   90.00
_cell.angle_gamma   90.00
#
_symmetry.space_group_name_H-M   'P 1'
#
loop_
_entity.id
_entity.type
_entity.pdbx_description
1 polymer ?
#
loop_
_entity_poly.entity_id
_entity_poly.type
_entity_poly.pdbx_seq_one_letter_code
_entity_poly.pdbx_strand_id
1 'polypeptide(L)'
;MLDPMERISETLFGLIMALTFICSLGIATSGNIRIQTMLIGALGCNLAWGIVDGGLYLLARINERGGKNLTLRAIRQAPDAKTAQRVIADALPPELASVLPAEQLELMRQKVLQSPEPERPKLTGRDWTGALGLCLLSFLATFPVVIPFIFISDAKLALRVSNAVALAMLLCCGYAFGLRSGINPWAAGLSMVAVGSALVGITVALGG
;
A
#
# COMPACT_ATOMS: atom_id res chain seq x y z
N MET A 1 -1.14 -13.28 -6.20
CA MET A 1 -0.26 -12.17 -6.61
C MET A 1 -1.05 -10.91 -6.35
N LEU A 2 -0.44 -9.89 -5.72
CA LEU A 2 -1.14 -8.64 -5.44
C LEU A 2 -1.27 -7.80 -6.71
N ASP A 3 -2.24 -6.89 -6.75
CA ASP A 3 -2.20 -5.77 -7.67
C ASP A 3 -0.97 -4.89 -7.33
N PRO A 4 -0.06 -4.64 -8.28
CA PRO A 4 1.17 -3.90 -8.02
C PRO A 4 0.95 -2.48 -7.48
N MET A 5 -0.19 -1.87 -7.83
CA MET A 5 -0.51 -0.47 -7.59
C MET A 5 -0.94 -0.19 -6.13
N GLU A 6 -1.67 -1.14 -5.53
CA GLU A 6 -2.13 -1.06 -4.15
C GLU A 6 -0.94 -1.17 -3.17
N ARG A 7 -0.03 -2.14 -3.42
CA ARG A 7 1.23 -2.28 -2.65
C ARG A 7 2.03 -1.00 -2.56
N ILE A 8 2.12 -0.28 -3.68
CA ILE A 8 3.07 0.80 -3.85
C ILE A 8 2.51 2.09 -3.28
N SER A 9 1.21 2.33 -3.45
CA SER A 9 0.51 3.43 -2.78
C SER A 9 0.56 3.27 -1.25
N GLU A 10 0.41 2.04 -0.76
CA GLU A 10 0.39 1.77 0.68
C GLU A 10 1.78 1.85 1.31
N THR A 11 2.81 1.33 0.62
CA THR A 11 4.22 1.51 1.02
C THR A 11 4.62 3.00 1.02
N LEU A 12 4.10 3.78 0.07
CA LEU A 12 4.32 5.23 0.01
C LEU A 12 3.68 5.95 1.20
N PHE A 13 2.41 5.66 1.51
CA PHE A 13 1.74 6.25 2.67
C PHE A 13 2.47 5.94 3.98
N GLY A 14 2.96 4.69 4.13
CA GLY A 14 3.76 4.31 5.29
C GLY A 14 5.10 5.04 5.39
N LEU A 15 5.84 5.15 4.27
CA LEU A 15 7.08 5.92 4.21
C LEU A 15 6.87 7.41 4.54
N ILE A 16 5.78 7.99 4.04
CA ILE A 16 5.41 9.38 4.28
C ILE A 16 5.08 9.60 5.76
N MET A 17 4.26 8.74 6.36
CA MET A 17 3.91 8.81 7.77
C MET A 17 5.13 8.61 8.69
N ALA A 18 5.99 7.64 8.37
CA ALA A 18 7.23 7.41 9.10
C ALA A 18 8.16 8.62 9.01
N LEU A 19 8.32 9.21 7.82
CA LEU A 19 9.12 10.43 7.63
C LEU A 19 8.55 11.63 8.39
N THR A 20 7.23 11.81 8.38
CA THR A 20 6.56 12.85 9.17
C THR A 20 6.79 12.64 10.66
N PHE A 21 6.66 11.42 11.18
CA PHE A 21 6.86 11.17 12.60
C PHE A 21 8.33 11.30 13.04
N ILE A 22 9.26 10.81 12.20
CA ILE A 22 10.71 10.96 12.42
C ILE A 22 11.11 12.45 12.36
N CYS A 23 10.53 13.22 11.45
CA CYS A 23 10.75 14.67 11.39
C CYS A 23 10.18 15.35 12.64
N SER A 24 8.92 15.10 13.02
CA SER A 24 8.28 15.64 14.23
C SER A 24 9.03 15.34 15.53
N LEU A 25 9.61 14.14 15.64
CA LEU A 25 10.50 13.78 16.76
C LEU A 25 11.84 14.52 16.70
N GLY A 26 12.33 14.87 15.50
CA GLY A 26 13.59 15.56 15.28
C GLY A 26 13.65 16.99 15.82
N ILE A 27 12.51 17.66 16.03
CA ILE A 27 12.48 19.05 16.53
C ILE A 27 11.87 19.14 17.93
N ALA A 28 11.00 18.20 18.32
CA ALA A 28 10.63 17.98 19.73
C ALA A 28 11.85 17.60 20.62
N THR A 29 12.97 17.19 20.01
CA THR A 29 14.21 16.75 20.66
C THR A 29 15.27 17.85 20.82
N SER A 30 14.93 19.12 20.60
CA SER A 30 15.83 20.28 20.78
C SER A 30 16.31 20.54 22.23
N GLY A 31 15.98 19.68 23.19
CA GLY A 31 16.27 19.85 24.62
C GLY A 31 17.31 18.91 25.24
N ASN A 32 17.08 17.59 25.34
CA ASN A 32 17.98 16.69 26.09
C ASN A 32 17.64 15.18 25.95
N ILE A 33 17.44 14.67 24.73
CA ILE A 33 17.02 13.26 24.54
C ILE A 33 18.17 12.43 23.93
N ARG A 34 18.55 11.34 24.63
CA ARG A 34 19.56 10.36 24.18
C ARG A 34 19.15 9.77 22.81
N ILE A 35 20.11 9.65 21.89
CA ILE A 35 19.97 9.01 20.58
C ILE A 35 19.25 7.64 20.67
N GLN A 36 19.49 6.88 21.74
CA GLN A 36 18.81 5.60 22.01
C GLN A 36 17.28 5.72 22.15
N THR A 37 16.78 6.79 22.77
CA THR A 37 15.34 7.01 22.91
C THR A 37 14.71 7.34 21.55
N MET A 38 15.43 8.07 20.70
CA MET A 38 15.00 8.35 19.32
C MET A 38 14.97 7.08 18.47
N LEU A 39 15.99 6.22 18.59
CA LEU A 39 16.07 4.94 17.90
C LEU A 39 14.92 4.00 18.29
N ILE A 40 14.64 3.87 19.59
CA ILE A 40 13.53 3.04 20.09
C ILE A 40 12.19 3.60 19.61
N GLY A 41 12.01 4.92 19.64
CA GLY A 41 10.80 5.57 19.13
C GLY A 41 10.59 5.34 17.63
N ALA A 42 11.62 5.51 16.83
CA ALA A 42 11.56 5.28 15.38
C ALA A 42 11.29 3.81 15.04
N LEU A 43 11.98 2.86 15.68
CA LEU A 43 11.77 1.43 15.45
C LEU A 43 10.38 0.97 15.93
N GLY A 44 9.94 1.44 17.10
CA GLY A 44 8.63 1.12 17.66
C GLY A 44 7.48 1.66 16.81
N CYS A 45 7.61 2.90 16.32
CA CYS A 45 6.65 3.52 15.41
C CYS A 45 6.54 2.72 14.10
N ASN A 46 7.67 2.37 13.48
CA ASN A 46 7.67 1.62 12.23
C ASN A 46 7.11 0.20 12.38
N LEU A 47 7.40 -0.46 13.51
CA LEU A 47 6.80 -1.77 13.80
C LEU A 47 5.28 -1.66 13.97
N ALA A 48 4.80 -0.68 14.74
CA ALA A 48 3.36 -0.45 14.93
C ALA A 48 2.67 -0.17 13.60
N TRP A 49 3.28 0.65 12.74
CA TRP A 49 2.77 0.95 11.42
C TRP A 49 2.71 -0.30 10.52
N GLY A 50 3.78 -1.10 10.48
CA GLY A 50 3.80 -2.36 9.73
C GLY A 50 2.70 -3.34 10.15
N ILE A 51 2.34 -3.36 11.44
CA ILE A 51 1.20 -4.17 11.94
C ILE A 51 -0.13 -3.63 11.42
N VAL A 52 -0.32 -2.30 11.43
CA VAL A 52 -1.53 -1.65 10.89
C VAL A 52 -1.69 -1.94 9.40
N ASP A 53 -0.62 -1.77 8.61
CA ASP A 53 -0.61 -2.09 7.17
C ASP A 53 -0.94 -3.57 6.91
N GLY A 54 -0.36 -4.47 7.70
CA GLY A 54 -0.71 -5.90 7.64
C GLY A 54 -2.20 -6.15 7.89
N GLY A 55 -2.79 -5.44 8.85
CA GLY A 55 -4.22 -5.49 9.15
C GLY A 55 -5.10 -4.93 8.02
N LEU A 56 -4.75 -3.75 7.50
CA LEU A 56 -5.44 -3.12 6.36
C LEU A 56 -5.38 -4.01 5.12
N TYR A 57 -4.22 -4.62 4.85
CA TYR A 57 -4.07 -5.61 3.78
C TYR A 57 -5.04 -6.78 3.95
N LEU A 58 -5.14 -7.37 5.15
CA LEU A 58 -6.08 -8.46 5.40
C LEU A 58 -7.53 -8.02 5.20
N LEU A 59 -7.89 -6.81 5.65
CA LEU A 59 -9.22 -6.23 5.44
C LEU A 59 -9.51 -6.02 3.95
N ALA A 60 -8.57 -5.49 3.18
CA ALA A 60 -8.70 -5.32 1.75
C ALA A 60 -8.93 -6.66 1.04
N ARG A 61 -8.20 -7.72 1.43
CA ARG A 61 -8.37 -9.07 0.89
C ARG A 61 -9.74 -9.67 1.24
N ILE A 62 -10.25 -9.45 2.45
CA ILE A 62 -11.61 -9.87 2.82
C ILE A 62 -12.63 -9.10 1.99
N ASN A 63 -12.47 -7.79 1.85
CA ASN A 63 -13.39 -6.93 1.12
C ASN A 63 -13.43 -7.28 -0.37
N GLU A 64 -12.28 -7.52 -1.01
CA GLU A 64 -12.20 -7.94 -2.41
C GLU A 64 -12.92 -9.28 -2.64
N ARG A 65 -12.71 -10.26 -1.76
CA ARG A 65 -13.41 -11.56 -1.82
C ARG A 65 -14.91 -11.39 -1.54
N GLY A 66 -15.26 -10.53 -0.58
CA GLY A 66 -16.64 -10.18 -0.26
C GLY A 66 -17.37 -9.55 -1.45
N GLY A 67 -16.74 -8.59 -2.12
CA GLY A 67 -17.26 -7.94 -3.33
C GLY A 67 -17.52 -8.95 -4.44
N LYS A 68 -16.54 -9.82 -4.75
CA LYS A 68 -16.71 -10.90 -5.74
C LYS A 68 -17.89 -11.81 -5.40
N ASN A 69 -18.03 -12.19 -4.12
CA ASN A 69 -19.14 -13.01 -3.66
C ASN A 69 -20.50 -12.30 -3.77
N LEU A 70 -20.55 -10.99 -3.47
CA LEU A 70 -21.76 -10.18 -3.62
C LEU A 70 -22.17 -10.07 -5.08
N THR A 71 -21.23 -9.85 -6.00
CA THR A 71 -21.49 -9.85 -7.45
C THR A 71 -22.07 -11.20 -7.90
N LEU A 72 -21.47 -12.32 -7.49
CA LEU A 72 -21.97 -13.65 -7.82
C LEU A 72 -23.39 -13.90 -7.26
N ARG A 73 -23.68 -13.43 -6.04
CA ARG A 73 -25.03 -13.50 -5.46
C ARG A 73 -26.02 -12.62 -6.21
N ALA A 74 -25.64 -11.42 -6.59
CA ALA A 74 -26.48 -10.51 -7.37
C ALA A 74 -26.85 -11.11 -8.74
N ILE A 75 -25.92 -11.84 -9.39
CA ILE A 75 -26.21 -12.57 -10.64
C ILE A 75 -27.24 -13.68 -10.41
N ARG A 76 -27.15 -14.42 -9.29
CA ARG A 76 -28.08 -15.51 -8.97
C ARG A 76 -29.47 -15.04 -8.55
N GLN A 77 -29.53 -13.91 -7.83
CA GLN A 77 -30.77 -13.33 -7.30
C GLN A 77 -31.44 -12.35 -8.27
N ALA A 78 -30.83 -12.10 -9.43
CA ALA A 78 -31.39 -11.22 -10.43
C ALA A 78 -32.77 -11.72 -10.90
N PRO A 79 -33.78 -10.83 -11.00
CA PRO A 79 -35.15 -11.21 -11.34
C PRO A 79 -35.31 -11.68 -12.79
N ASP A 80 -34.41 -11.26 -13.68
CA ASP A 80 -34.46 -11.59 -15.10
C ASP A 80 -33.04 -11.68 -15.72
N ALA A 81 -32.95 -12.32 -16.89
CA ALA A 81 -31.68 -12.55 -17.57
C ALA A 81 -30.96 -11.24 -17.98
N LYS A 82 -31.69 -10.19 -18.37
CA LYS A 82 -31.08 -8.91 -18.75
C LYS A 82 -30.47 -8.20 -17.54
N THR A 83 -31.13 -8.25 -16.39
CA THR A 83 -30.61 -7.70 -15.13
C THR A 83 -29.34 -8.45 -14.70
N ALA A 84 -29.33 -9.78 -14.79
CA ALA A 84 -28.12 -10.57 -14.51
C ALA A 84 -26.96 -10.26 -15.47
N GLN A 85 -27.24 -10.10 -16.77
CA GLN A 85 -26.23 -9.74 -17.78
C GLN A 85 -25.63 -8.35 -17.53
N ARG A 86 -26.44 -7.38 -17.07
CA ARG A 86 -25.93 -6.06 -16.66
C ARG A 86 -24.97 -6.16 -15.48
N VAL A 87 -25.31 -6.92 -14.44
CA VAL A 87 -24.42 -7.14 -13.29
C VAL A 87 -23.09 -7.79 -13.72
N ILE A 88 -23.12 -8.69 -14.71
CA ILE A 88 -21.90 -9.29 -15.28
C ILE A 88 -21.09 -8.24 -16.06
N ALA A 89 -21.75 -7.43 -16.88
CA ALA A 89 -21.11 -6.37 -17.66
C ALA A 89 -20.45 -5.29 -16.77
N ASP A 90 -21.13 -4.88 -15.70
CA ASP A 90 -20.63 -3.88 -14.73
C ASP A 90 -19.44 -4.40 -13.91
N ALA A 91 -19.32 -5.72 -13.77
CA ALA A 91 -18.19 -6.35 -13.08
C ALA A 91 -16.96 -6.55 -13.98
N LEU A 92 -17.11 -6.41 -15.30
CA LEU A 92 -16.03 -6.56 -16.27
C LEU A 92 -15.35 -5.21 -16.54
N PRO A 93 -14.06 -5.21 -16.93
CA PRO A 93 -13.42 -4.02 -17.46
C PRO A 93 -14.24 -3.43 -18.63
N PRO A 94 -14.39 -2.09 -18.73
CA PRO A 94 -15.24 -1.46 -19.74
C PRO A 94 -14.89 -1.86 -21.17
N GLU A 95 -13.59 -2.07 -21.43
CA GLU A 95 -13.08 -2.49 -22.74
C GLU A 95 -13.60 -3.88 -23.12
N LEU A 96 -13.70 -4.80 -22.14
CA LEU A 96 -14.23 -6.15 -22.34
C LEU A 96 -15.75 -6.16 -22.40
N ALA A 97 -16.42 -5.37 -21.56
CA ALA A 97 -17.88 -5.27 -21.55
C ALA A 97 -18.43 -4.77 -22.91
N SER A 98 -17.71 -3.86 -23.57
CA SER A 98 -18.13 -3.29 -24.87
C SER A 98 -18.03 -4.25 -26.06
N VAL A 99 -17.16 -5.26 -26.00
CA VAL A 99 -16.93 -6.22 -27.10
C VAL A 99 -17.67 -7.55 -26.91
N LEU A 100 -18.21 -7.79 -25.72
CA LEU A 100 -18.91 -9.05 -25.41
C LEU A 100 -20.37 -9.00 -25.88
N PRO A 101 -20.79 -9.90 -26.80
CA PRO A 101 -22.18 -10.01 -27.20
C PRO A 101 -23.04 -10.57 -26.07
N ALA A 102 -24.34 -10.26 -26.09
CA ALA A 102 -25.30 -10.70 -25.08
C ALA A 102 -25.35 -12.23 -24.90
N GLU A 103 -25.12 -12.99 -25.97
CA GLU A 103 -25.05 -14.45 -25.94
C GLU A 103 -23.90 -14.97 -25.06
N GLN A 104 -22.74 -14.32 -25.08
CA GLN A 104 -21.61 -14.69 -24.23
C GLN A 104 -21.87 -14.34 -22.76
N LEU A 105 -22.51 -13.20 -22.50
CA LEU A 105 -22.93 -12.83 -21.14
C LEU A 105 -23.96 -13.83 -20.59
N GLU A 106 -24.85 -14.34 -21.45
CA GLU A 106 -25.82 -15.37 -21.08
C GLU A 106 -25.13 -16.71 -20.75
N LEU A 107 -24.14 -17.13 -21.55
CA LEU A 107 -23.33 -18.32 -21.24
C LEU A 107 -22.59 -18.17 -19.90
N MET A 108 -22.07 -16.98 -19.60
CA MET A 108 -21.44 -16.68 -18.31
C MET A 108 -22.44 -16.79 -17.17
N ARG A 109 -23.65 -16.21 -17.31
CA ARG A 109 -24.73 -16.32 -16.33
C ARG A 109 -25.09 -17.78 -16.04
N GLN A 110 -25.23 -18.60 -17.08
CA GLN A 110 -25.55 -20.03 -16.94
C GLN A 110 -24.45 -20.79 -16.20
N LYS A 111 -23.17 -20.55 -16.53
CA LYS A 111 -22.04 -21.14 -15.79
C LYS A 111 -22.01 -20.72 -14.32
N VAL A 112 -22.32 -19.45 -14.02
CA VAL A 112 -22.41 -18.96 -12.65
C VAL A 112 -23.53 -19.65 -11.88
N LEU A 113 -24.69 -19.88 -12.50
CA LEU A 113 -25.81 -20.59 -11.87
C LEU A 113 -25.50 -22.07 -11.59
N GLN A 114 -24.76 -22.72 -12.49
CA GLN A 114 -24.34 -24.12 -12.35
C GLN A 114 -23.19 -24.30 -11.35
N SER A 115 -22.48 -23.22 -11.00
CA SER A 115 -21.40 -23.26 -10.03
C SER A 115 -21.94 -23.41 -8.60
N PRO A 116 -21.14 -23.92 -7.64
CA PRO A 116 -21.51 -23.90 -6.22
C PRO A 116 -21.64 -22.47 -5.69
N GLU A 117 -22.47 -22.29 -4.66
CA GLU A 117 -22.65 -20.96 -4.04
C GLU A 117 -21.34 -20.49 -3.40
N PRO A 118 -20.94 -19.21 -3.58
CA PRO A 118 -19.70 -18.71 -3.00
C PRO A 118 -19.68 -18.84 -1.48
N GLU A 119 -18.65 -19.53 -0.98
CA GLU A 119 -18.39 -19.62 0.46
C GLU A 119 -18.14 -18.23 1.07
N ARG A 120 -18.38 -18.11 2.38
CA ARG A 120 -18.08 -16.86 3.12
C ARG A 120 -16.61 -16.47 2.91
N PRO A 121 -16.31 -15.17 2.69
CA PRO A 121 -14.93 -14.73 2.50
C PRO A 121 -14.14 -15.03 3.78
N LYS A 122 -13.12 -15.89 3.66
CA LYS A 122 -12.21 -16.25 4.74
C LYS A 122 -10.80 -15.83 4.37
N LEU A 123 -10.04 -15.42 5.38
CA LEU A 123 -8.60 -15.27 5.28
C LEU A 123 -7.96 -16.65 5.20
N THR A 124 -7.00 -16.79 4.29
CA THR A 124 -6.18 -17.98 4.14
C THR A 124 -4.81 -17.76 4.77
N GLY A 125 -4.10 -18.83 5.13
CA GLY A 125 -2.73 -18.71 5.64
C GLY A 125 -1.80 -17.95 4.70
N ARG A 126 -2.08 -17.99 3.38
CA ARG A 126 -1.35 -17.21 2.38
C ARG A 126 -1.58 -15.70 2.52
N ASP A 127 -2.78 -15.26 2.89
CA ASP A 127 -3.04 -13.83 3.13
C ASP A 127 -2.27 -13.37 4.39
N TRP A 128 -2.22 -14.19 5.43
CA TRP A 128 -1.41 -13.92 6.63
C TRP A 128 0.09 -13.82 6.31
N THR A 129 0.63 -14.70 5.46
CA THR A 129 2.02 -14.56 5.01
C THR A 129 2.26 -13.29 4.20
N GLY A 130 1.25 -12.82 3.46
CA GLY A 130 1.30 -11.54 2.75
C GLY A 130 1.33 -10.35 3.70
N ALA A 131 0.46 -10.35 4.71
CA ALA A 131 0.42 -9.34 5.76
C ALA A 131 1.73 -9.26 6.54
N LEU A 132 2.28 -10.42 6.92
CA LEU A 132 3.57 -10.51 7.60
C LEU A 132 4.71 -10.02 6.70
N GLY A 133 4.67 -10.36 5.42
CA GLY A 133 5.62 -9.86 4.43
C GLY A 133 5.59 -8.34 4.30
N LEU A 134 4.42 -7.72 4.33
CA LEU A 134 4.25 -6.27 4.26
C LEU A 134 4.77 -5.59 5.55
N CYS A 135 4.42 -6.14 6.71
CA CYS A 135 4.91 -5.67 8.01
C CYS A 135 6.44 -5.76 8.10
N LEU A 136 7.01 -6.90 7.71
CA LEU A 136 8.46 -7.10 7.73
C LEU A 136 9.17 -6.20 6.71
N LEU A 137 8.58 -5.98 5.53
CA LEU A 137 9.14 -5.08 4.53
C LEU A 137 9.15 -3.63 5.03
N SER A 138 8.05 -3.18 5.63
CA SER A 138 7.94 -1.85 6.25
C SER A 138 8.99 -1.67 7.35
N PHE A 139 9.11 -2.65 8.24
CA PHE A 139 10.13 -2.66 9.29
C PHE A 139 11.56 -2.67 8.73
N LEU A 140 11.87 -3.54 7.76
CA LEU A 140 13.20 -3.64 7.15
C LEU A 140 13.58 -2.39 6.34
N ALA A 141 12.62 -1.72 5.70
CA ALA A 141 12.85 -0.49 4.95
C ALA A 141 13.33 0.67 5.84
N THR A 142 13.16 0.56 7.16
CA THR A 142 13.53 1.62 8.10
C THR A 142 14.95 1.48 8.62
N PHE A 143 15.56 0.30 8.52
CA PHE A 143 16.94 0.08 8.91
C PHE A 143 17.93 0.98 8.15
N PRO A 144 17.88 1.08 6.80
CA PRO A 144 18.78 1.98 6.07
C PRO A 144 18.69 3.44 6.52
N VAL A 145 17.48 3.89 6.87
CA VAL A 145 17.22 5.26 7.35
C VAL A 145 17.78 5.46 8.76
N VAL A 146 17.76 4.43 9.58
CA VAL A 146 18.24 4.46 10.98
C VAL A 146 19.75 4.24 11.10
N ILE A 147 20.39 3.53 10.16
CA ILE A 147 21.83 3.24 10.14
C ILE A 147 22.70 4.49 10.38
N PRO A 148 22.48 5.65 9.74
CA PRO A 148 23.26 6.86 9.97
C PRO A 148 23.31 7.31 11.44
N PHE A 149 22.24 7.10 12.21
CA PHE A 149 22.19 7.46 13.64
C PHE A 149 23.04 6.55 14.53
N ILE A 150 23.43 5.37 14.05
CA ILE A 150 24.31 4.45 14.78
C ILE A 150 25.77 4.86 14.62
N PHE A 151 26.16 5.35 13.44
CA PHE A 151 27.54 5.68 13.10
C PHE A 151 27.91 7.16 13.32
N ILE A 152 26.92 8.06 13.35
CA ILE A 152 27.14 9.50 13.38
C ILE A 152 26.65 10.06 14.71
N SER A 153 27.57 10.57 15.54
CA SER A 153 27.26 11.13 16.86
C SER A 153 26.65 12.54 16.80
N ASP A 154 26.91 13.29 15.72
CA ASP A 154 26.27 14.59 15.49
C ASP A 154 24.84 14.39 14.95
N ALA A 155 23.86 14.69 15.79
CA ALA A 155 22.44 14.54 15.47
C ALA A 155 22.02 15.32 14.21
N LYS A 156 22.59 16.50 13.95
CA LYS A 156 22.23 17.31 12.77
C LYS A 156 22.76 16.68 11.49
N LEU A 157 23.98 16.13 11.54
CA LEU A 157 24.59 15.46 10.40
C LEU A 157 23.93 14.10 10.15
N ALA A 158 23.64 13.33 11.21
CA ALA A 158 22.93 12.06 11.13
C ALA A 158 21.55 12.22 10.46
N LEU A 159 20.79 13.26 10.83
CA LEU A 159 19.49 13.56 10.25
C LEU A 159 19.57 13.89 8.75
N ARG A 160 20.56 14.70 8.33
CA ARG A 160 20.75 15.03 6.90
C ARG A 160 21.09 13.80 6.07
N VAL A 161 21.97 12.93 6.58
CA VAL A 161 22.36 11.69 5.90
C VAL A 161 21.18 10.73 5.83
N SER A 162 20.41 10.57 6.92
CA SER A 162 19.17 9.80 6.96
C SER A 162 18.16 10.28 5.91
N ASN A 163 17.95 11.59 5.81
CA ASN A 163 17.04 12.16 4.80
C ASN A 163 17.53 11.89 3.37
N ALA A 164 18.84 11.97 3.11
CA ALA A 164 19.40 11.62 1.81
C ALA A 164 19.17 10.14 1.45
N VAL A 165 19.34 9.23 2.42
CA VAL A 165 19.06 7.80 2.23
C VAL A 165 17.58 7.57 1.94
N ALA A 166 16.68 8.22 2.69
CA ALA A 166 15.24 8.11 2.47
C ALA A 166 14.82 8.61 1.08
N LEU A 167 15.37 9.75 0.61
CA LEU A 167 15.09 10.27 -0.73
C LEU A 167 15.62 9.33 -1.83
N ALA A 168 16.80 8.73 -1.64
CA ALA A 168 17.32 7.73 -2.56
C ALA A 168 16.43 6.48 -2.61
N MET A 169 15.95 6.01 -1.47
CA MET A 169 15.00 4.89 -1.40
C MET A 169 13.67 5.22 -2.09
N LEU A 170 13.12 6.42 -1.86
CA LEU A 170 11.90 6.89 -2.55
C LEU A 170 12.10 6.93 -4.07
N LEU A 171 13.24 7.43 -4.55
CA LEU A 171 13.57 7.46 -5.97
C LEU A 171 13.64 6.05 -6.55
N CYS A 172 14.35 5.13 -5.89
CA CYS A 172 14.48 3.73 -6.32
C CYS A 172 13.12 3.01 -6.34
N CYS A 173 12.31 3.19 -5.30
CA CYS A 173 10.96 2.62 -5.23
C CYS A 173 10.05 3.18 -6.32
N GLY A 174 10.06 4.50 -6.55
CA GLY A 174 9.28 5.13 -7.60
C GLY A 174 9.74 4.75 -9.01
N TYR A 175 11.04 4.56 -9.21
CA TYR A 175 11.59 4.05 -10.46
C TYR A 175 11.14 2.60 -10.73
N ALA A 176 11.25 1.74 -9.72
CA ALA A 176 10.78 0.35 -9.81
C ALA A 176 9.25 0.27 -10.03
N PHE A 177 8.49 1.20 -9.46
CA PHE A 177 7.05 1.35 -9.73
C PHE A 177 6.79 1.72 -11.18
N GLY A 178 7.43 2.76 -11.70
CA GLY A 178 7.20 3.18 -13.09
C GLY A 178 7.53 2.07 -14.09
N LEU A 179 8.61 1.30 -13.85
CA LEU A 179 8.94 0.12 -14.67
C LEU A 179 7.82 -0.93 -14.71
N ARG A 180 7.13 -1.17 -13.58
CA ARG A 180 6.08 -2.19 -13.48
C ARG A 180 4.71 -1.68 -13.92
N SER A 181 4.46 -0.38 -13.81
CA SER A 181 3.18 0.25 -14.14
C SER A 181 3.09 0.75 -15.58
N GLY A 182 4.16 0.60 -16.38
CA GLY A 182 4.20 1.09 -17.78
C GLY A 182 4.29 2.62 -17.90
N ILE A 183 4.52 3.33 -16.79
CA ILE A 183 4.72 4.78 -16.74
C ILE A 183 6.22 5.07 -16.89
N ASN A 184 6.60 6.26 -17.36
CA ASN A 184 8.01 6.66 -17.39
C ASN A 184 8.65 6.52 -15.97
N PRO A 185 9.64 5.62 -15.78
CA PRO A 185 10.25 5.33 -14.48
C PRO A 185 10.86 6.55 -13.80
N TRP A 186 11.46 7.45 -14.57
CA TRP A 186 12.06 8.66 -14.04
C TRP A 186 11.01 9.66 -13.56
N ALA A 187 9.92 9.82 -14.31
CA ALA A 187 8.83 10.69 -13.90
C ALA A 187 8.18 10.20 -12.59
N ALA A 188 7.93 8.89 -12.49
CA ALA A 188 7.39 8.27 -11.28
C ALA A 188 8.33 8.39 -10.07
N GLY A 189 9.64 8.16 -10.28
CA GLY A 189 10.67 8.35 -9.27
C GLY A 189 10.73 9.80 -8.77
N LEU A 190 10.85 10.76 -9.69
CA LEU A 190 10.90 12.18 -9.32
C LEU A 190 9.60 12.65 -8.65
N SER A 191 8.43 12.19 -9.09
CA SER A 191 7.17 12.55 -8.44
C SER A 191 7.11 12.06 -7.00
N MET A 192 7.57 10.82 -6.73
CA MET A 192 7.61 10.30 -5.35
C MET A 192 8.59 11.08 -4.48
N VAL A 193 9.75 11.44 -5.01
CA VAL A 193 10.73 12.28 -4.31
C VAL A 193 10.16 13.67 -4.03
N ALA A 194 9.47 14.29 -5.00
CA ALA A 194 8.85 15.60 -4.84
C ALA A 194 7.77 15.59 -3.76
N VAL A 195 6.89 14.58 -3.77
CA VAL A 195 5.87 14.38 -2.74
C VAL A 195 6.51 14.17 -1.37
N GLY A 196 7.48 13.25 -1.25
CA GLY A 196 8.19 13.00 0.01
C GLY A 196 8.89 14.24 0.54
N SER A 197 9.55 15.01 -0.33
CA SER A 197 10.23 16.26 0.04
C SER A 197 9.24 17.34 0.50
N ALA A 198 8.09 17.47 -0.17
CA ALA A 198 7.04 18.41 0.21
C ALA A 198 6.47 18.07 1.60
N LEU A 199 6.23 16.79 1.87
CA LEU A 199 5.74 16.33 3.18
C LEU A 199 6.75 16.56 4.31
N VAL A 200 8.03 16.29 4.06
CA VAL A 200 9.11 16.64 5.01
C VAL A 200 9.11 18.16 5.25
N GLY A 201 9.02 18.97 4.19
CA GLY A 201 8.96 20.43 4.30
C GLY A 201 7.75 20.93 5.11
N ILE A 202 6.56 20.38 4.88
CA ILE A 202 5.35 20.68 5.65
C ILE A 202 5.53 20.31 7.12
N THR A 203 6.13 19.16 7.40
CA THR A 203 6.34 18.68 8.77
C THR A 203 7.26 19.63 9.53
N VAL A 204 8.36 20.06 8.91
CA VAL A 204 9.29 21.06 9.48
C VAL A 204 8.60 22.41 9.66
N ALA A 205 7.74 22.83 8.72
CA ALA A 205 7.02 24.10 8.81
C ALA A 205 5.95 24.13 9.92
N LEU A 206 5.33 22.99 10.23
CA LEU A 206 4.31 22.85 11.26
C LEU A 206 4.86 22.74 12.69
N GLY A 207 6.16 22.97 12.89
CA GLY A 207 6.80 22.88 14.21
C GLY A 207 7.00 21.45 14.69
N GLY A 208 6.89 20.49 13.76
CA GLY A 208 7.60 19.22 13.91
C GLY A 208 9.08 19.46 13.90
#